data_AF-A0A2V7S8K4-F1
#
_entry.id   AF-A0A2V7S8K4-F1
#
_cell.length_a   1.000
_cell.length_b   1.000
_cell.length_c   1.000
_cell.angle_alpha   90.00
_cell.angle_beta   90.00
_cell.angle_gamma   90.00
#
_symmetry.space_group_name_H-M   'P 1'
#
loop_
_entity.id
_entity.type
_entity.pdbx_description
1 polymer ?
#
loop_
_entity_poly.entity_id
_entity_poly.type
_entity_poly.pdbx_seq_one_letter_code
_entity_poly.pdbx_strand_id
1 'polypeptide(L)'
;MGEGAIACGTADGALAEQPVLTLHSNCVLSFDVDRPRAKVREFYGAAAEQPEADLCCPTRYDAGAVAHIPQDVLDRFYGCGSPMTSANVKPGESVVDLGSGAGIDVFIAAKLVGPTGKAVGVDMTDAMLTVANENRPQVAAALGYDVVEFRKGYLEAIPVASKTVDVITSNCVVNLSPDKPRVFEEMWRILKDHGRIVISDIVSEREVPPHLKVNPRLWGECLVGALTQEQFLALLERAGFYGLSVLKKTYWKDVEGYPFFSITLRGFKYEKTVGCVFKGHRAVYLGPGKAFVDEEGHLFPRNEPYEVCTDTVAKLLTPPYQGMFAILEPDEERVGYACCGPEGACC
;
A
#
# COMPACT_ATOMS: atom_id res chain seq x y z
N MET A 1 36.42 16.89 12.44
CA MET A 1 36.68 18.33 12.29
C MET A 1 38.08 18.45 11.70
N GLY A 2 38.18 18.40 10.37
CA GLY A 2 39.46 18.44 9.65
C GLY A 2 39.74 19.87 9.16
N GLU A 3 41.01 20.26 9.21
CA GLU A 3 41.50 21.55 8.70
C GLU A 3 41.18 21.68 7.20
N GLY A 4 40.61 22.83 6.80
CA GLY A 4 40.16 23.09 5.42
C GLY A 4 38.79 23.77 5.30
N ALA A 5 38.15 24.17 6.39
CA ALA A 5 36.90 24.94 6.33
C ALA A 5 37.16 26.34 5.73
N ILE A 6 36.76 26.54 4.49
CA ILE A 6 36.65 27.87 3.87
C ILE A 6 35.52 28.60 4.59
N ALA A 7 35.87 29.68 5.29
CA ALA A 7 34.89 30.56 5.93
C ALA A 7 34.05 31.27 4.87
N CYS A 8 32.74 31.01 4.82
CA CYS A 8 31.80 31.83 4.08
C CYS A 8 31.53 33.12 4.85
N GLY A 9 32.34 34.15 4.59
CA GLY A 9 32.13 35.50 5.08
C GLY A 9 33.40 36.31 4.92
N THR A 10 33.49 37.12 3.87
CA THR A 10 34.50 38.17 3.82
C THR A 10 34.19 39.20 4.91
N ALA A 11 35.22 39.63 5.64
CA ALA A 11 35.11 40.56 6.76
C ALA A 11 34.65 41.98 6.36
N ASP A 12 34.53 42.25 5.07
CA ASP A 12 34.17 43.56 4.55
C ASP A 12 32.77 43.48 3.93
N GLY A 13 31.77 43.95 4.67
CA GLY A 13 30.32 43.88 4.43
C GLY A 13 29.82 44.48 3.10
N ALA A 14 30.23 43.93 1.97
CA ALA A 14 29.75 44.30 0.64
C ALA A 14 29.04 43.10 -0.02
N LEU A 15 27.73 42.98 0.22
CA LEU A 15 26.85 42.15 -0.60
C LEU A 15 26.56 42.89 -1.92
N ALA A 16 27.52 42.85 -2.85
CA ALA A 16 27.30 43.28 -4.22
C ALA A 16 26.73 42.11 -5.04
N GLU A 17 25.46 42.22 -5.42
CA GLU A 17 24.77 41.57 -6.56
C GLU A 17 25.38 40.25 -7.09
N GLN A 18 25.41 39.21 -6.26
CA GLN A 18 25.57 37.84 -6.73
C GLN A 18 24.23 37.10 -6.60
N PRO A 19 23.83 36.31 -7.60
CA PRO A 19 22.62 35.50 -7.50
C PRO A 19 22.76 34.56 -6.30
N VAL A 20 21.76 34.58 -5.42
CA VAL A 20 21.66 33.64 -4.29
C VAL A 20 21.52 32.24 -4.89
N LEU A 21 22.65 31.55 -5.01
CA LEU A 21 22.66 30.12 -5.27
C LEU A 21 22.15 29.45 -4.01
N THR A 22 20.91 28.94 -4.07
CA THR A 22 20.41 28.00 -3.08
C THR A 22 21.26 26.74 -3.18
N LEU A 23 22.37 26.72 -2.45
CA LEU A 23 23.11 25.50 -2.16
C LEU A 23 22.14 24.61 -1.40
N HIS A 24 21.43 23.74 -2.13
CA HIS A 24 20.85 22.54 -1.58
C HIS A 24 21.96 21.88 -0.77
N SER A 25 21.81 21.87 0.55
CA SER A 25 22.71 21.16 1.42
C SER A 25 22.52 19.66 1.15
N ASN A 26 23.17 19.16 0.10
CA ASN A 26 23.45 17.75 -0.14
C ASN A 26 24.50 17.24 0.87
N CYS A 27 24.50 17.74 2.10
CA CYS A 27 25.11 17.01 3.21
C CYS A 27 24.26 15.77 3.40
N VAL A 28 24.58 14.76 2.61
CA VAL A 28 24.05 13.41 2.64
C VAL A 28 24.28 12.89 4.05
N LEU A 29 23.29 13.07 4.92
CA LEU A 29 23.03 12.13 5.99
C LEU A 29 22.63 10.84 5.28
N SER A 30 23.62 10.05 4.83
CA SER A 30 23.35 8.67 4.47
C SER A 30 22.88 8.02 5.76
N PHE A 31 21.57 7.90 5.93
CA PHE A 31 21.01 7.13 7.01
C PHE A 31 21.58 5.71 6.84
N ASP A 32 22.29 5.24 7.86
CA ASP A 32 22.73 3.84 7.95
C ASP A 32 21.47 2.98 8.08
N VAL A 33 20.92 2.57 6.93
CA VAL A 33 19.71 1.75 6.82
C VAL A 33 19.93 0.33 7.33
N ASP A 34 21.20 -0.10 7.46
CA ASP A 34 21.54 -1.45 7.89
C ASP A 34 21.37 -1.62 9.40
N ARG A 35 21.57 -0.57 10.20
CA ARG A 35 21.29 -0.60 11.64
C ARG A 35 19.81 -0.88 11.98
N PRO A 36 18.83 -0.13 11.45
CA PRO A 36 17.41 -0.45 11.62
C PRO A 36 17.07 -1.87 11.16
N ARG A 37 17.56 -2.30 9.98
CA ARG A 37 17.33 -3.64 9.44
C ARG A 37 17.87 -4.74 10.35
N ALA A 38 19.09 -4.57 10.88
CA ALA A 38 19.70 -5.53 11.78
C ALA A 38 18.88 -5.71 13.07
N LYS A 39 18.41 -4.61 13.67
CA LYS A 39 17.57 -4.66 14.87
C LYS A 39 16.26 -5.39 14.63
N VAL A 40 15.59 -5.08 13.51
CA VAL A 40 14.32 -5.74 13.15
C VAL A 40 14.57 -7.23 12.87
N ARG A 41 15.62 -7.57 12.13
CA ARG A 41 15.98 -8.97 11.84
C ARG A 41 16.31 -9.77 13.10
N GLU A 42 17.04 -9.19 14.04
CA GLU A 42 17.34 -9.85 15.33
C GLU A 42 16.08 -10.06 16.15
N PHE A 43 15.23 -9.03 16.27
CA PHE A 43 13.97 -9.10 17.01
C PHE A 43 13.02 -10.18 16.48
N TYR A 44 12.75 -10.18 15.16
CA TYR A 44 11.87 -11.18 14.57
C TYR A 44 12.55 -12.54 14.36
N GLY A 45 13.87 -12.58 14.23
CA GLY A 45 14.62 -13.83 14.24
C GLY A 45 14.45 -14.58 15.57
N ALA A 46 14.55 -13.87 16.70
CA ALA A 46 14.28 -14.43 18.02
C ALA A 46 12.82 -14.87 18.16
N ALA A 47 11.87 -14.07 17.68
CA ALA A 47 10.44 -14.39 17.72
C ALA A 47 10.05 -15.60 16.84
N ALA A 48 10.88 -15.99 15.86
CA ALA A 48 10.71 -17.22 15.09
C ALA A 48 11.05 -18.47 15.92
N GLU A 49 12.03 -18.36 16.82
CA GLU A 49 12.46 -19.45 17.70
C GLU A 49 11.59 -19.55 18.95
N GLN A 50 11.25 -18.40 19.55
CA GLN A 50 10.47 -18.30 20.78
C GLN A 50 9.24 -17.41 20.55
N PRO A 51 8.05 -17.99 20.35
CA PRO A 51 6.86 -17.21 20.07
C PRO A 51 6.45 -16.29 21.23
N GLU A 52 6.18 -15.02 20.92
CA GLU A 52 5.73 -14.02 21.90
C GLU A 52 4.28 -13.57 21.62
N ALA A 53 3.36 -13.83 22.55
CA ALA A 53 1.93 -13.62 22.32
C ALA A 53 1.50 -12.15 22.13
N ASP A 54 2.29 -11.18 22.61
CA ASP A 54 1.89 -9.77 22.71
C ASP A 54 2.61 -8.83 21.70
N LEU A 55 3.31 -9.38 20.71
CA LEU A 55 4.13 -8.59 19.78
C LEU A 55 3.29 -7.66 18.87
N CYS A 56 2.09 -8.09 18.50
CA CYS A 56 1.20 -7.41 17.55
C CYS A 56 -0.27 -7.45 18.00
N CYS A 57 -1.14 -6.72 17.31
CA CYS A 57 -2.58 -6.73 17.59
C CYS A 57 -3.21 -8.10 17.31
N PRO A 58 -3.64 -8.88 18.33
CA PRO A 58 -4.05 -10.25 18.13
C PRO A 58 -5.21 -10.32 17.14
N THR A 59 -4.94 -10.89 15.97
CA THR A 59 -5.95 -11.11 14.93
C THR A 59 -6.20 -12.61 14.81
N ARG A 60 -7.46 -13.00 14.88
CA ARG A 60 -7.87 -14.40 14.66
C ARG A 60 -8.41 -14.53 13.25
N TYR A 61 -7.87 -15.48 12.49
CA TYR A 61 -8.44 -15.89 11.21
C TYR A 61 -9.64 -16.80 11.44
N ASP A 62 -10.54 -16.84 10.46
CA ASP A 62 -11.62 -17.83 10.43
C ASP A 62 -11.02 -19.24 10.33
N ALA A 63 -11.58 -20.21 11.06
CA ALA A 63 -11.08 -21.57 11.11
C ALA A 63 -11.02 -22.22 9.71
N GLY A 64 -11.97 -21.90 8.83
CA GLY A 64 -11.99 -22.40 7.46
C GLY A 64 -10.88 -21.83 6.58
N ALA A 65 -10.37 -20.63 6.89
CA ALA A 65 -9.31 -19.99 6.13
C ALA A 65 -7.93 -20.61 6.40
N VAL A 66 -7.73 -21.18 7.59
CA VAL A 66 -6.43 -21.70 8.05
C VAL A 66 -6.38 -23.21 8.24
N ALA A 67 -7.49 -23.92 8.00
CA ALA A 67 -7.58 -25.38 8.24
C ALA A 67 -6.52 -26.22 7.51
N HIS A 68 -5.96 -25.74 6.40
CA HIS A 68 -4.92 -26.41 5.62
C HIS A 68 -3.50 -26.04 6.04
N ILE A 69 -3.34 -25.18 7.06
CA ILE A 69 -2.06 -24.63 7.50
C ILE A 69 -1.61 -25.39 8.77
N PRO A 70 -0.35 -25.87 8.83
CA PRO A 70 0.19 -26.51 10.02
C PRO A 70 0.18 -25.58 11.25
N GLN A 71 -0.07 -26.14 12.43
CA GLN A 71 -0.10 -25.39 13.70
C GLN A 71 1.21 -24.64 13.97
N ASP A 72 2.33 -25.21 13.57
CA ASP A 72 3.68 -24.63 13.68
C ASP A 72 3.78 -23.22 13.04
N VAL A 73 3.06 -23.00 11.94
CA VAL A 73 2.98 -21.69 11.26
C VAL A 73 2.02 -20.75 12.00
N LEU A 74 0.89 -21.28 12.51
CA LEU A 74 -0.12 -20.49 13.22
C LEU A 74 0.43 -19.92 14.53
N ASP A 75 1.27 -20.67 15.22
CA ASP A 75 1.89 -20.28 16.49
C ASP A 75 2.94 -19.16 16.33
N ARG A 76 3.41 -18.90 15.10
CA ARG A 76 4.46 -17.90 14.77
C ARG A 76 3.92 -16.72 13.97
N PHE A 77 2.63 -16.40 14.12
CA PHE A 77 2.00 -15.28 13.42
C PHE A 77 2.06 -13.98 14.23
N TYR A 78 2.57 -12.93 13.59
CA TYR A 78 2.61 -11.56 14.11
C TYR A 78 2.02 -10.59 13.10
N GLY A 79 0.75 -10.21 13.29
CA GLY A 79 0.08 -9.25 12.40
C GLY A 79 -1.01 -8.48 13.15
N CYS A 80 -1.40 -7.32 12.62
CA CYS A 80 -2.36 -6.43 13.28
C CYS A 80 -3.75 -6.41 12.63
N GLY A 81 -3.93 -7.23 11.59
CA GLY A 81 -5.15 -7.41 10.84
C GLY A 81 -5.08 -8.64 9.95
N SER A 82 -6.02 -8.75 9.01
CA SER A 82 -6.06 -9.80 7.99
C SER A 82 -6.23 -9.16 6.62
N PRO A 83 -5.18 -8.51 6.07
CA PRO A 83 -5.27 -7.83 4.77
C PRO A 83 -5.67 -8.81 3.65
N MET A 84 -5.24 -10.08 3.75
CA MET A 84 -5.61 -11.14 2.81
C MET A 84 -7.11 -11.36 2.67
N THR A 85 -7.86 -11.36 3.78
CA THR A 85 -9.32 -11.54 3.72
C THR A 85 -10.03 -10.34 3.12
N SER A 86 -9.45 -9.14 3.27
CA SER A 86 -9.97 -7.90 2.69
C SER A 86 -9.51 -7.67 1.24
N ALA A 87 -8.53 -8.44 0.77
CA ALA A 87 -7.94 -8.32 -0.55
C ALA A 87 -8.83 -8.86 -1.67
N ASN A 88 -9.91 -9.59 -1.37
CA ASN A 88 -10.86 -10.12 -2.36
C ASN A 88 -10.16 -10.90 -3.49
N VAL A 89 -9.15 -11.69 -3.14
CA VAL A 89 -8.33 -12.48 -4.07
C VAL A 89 -9.22 -13.38 -4.93
N LYS A 90 -8.91 -13.46 -6.22
CA LYS A 90 -9.63 -14.27 -7.21
C LYS A 90 -8.80 -15.48 -7.65
N PRO A 91 -9.45 -16.61 -7.99
CA PRO A 91 -8.75 -17.74 -8.59
C PRO A 91 -7.95 -17.31 -9.83
N GLY A 92 -6.72 -17.79 -9.95
CA GLY A 92 -5.80 -17.45 -11.04
C GLY A 92 -4.98 -16.18 -10.85
N GLU A 93 -5.24 -15.36 -9.82
CA GLU A 93 -4.43 -14.15 -9.55
C GLU A 93 -3.02 -14.51 -9.04
N SER A 94 -2.07 -13.61 -9.31
CA SER A 94 -0.76 -13.59 -8.66
C SER A 94 -0.79 -12.65 -7.46
N VAL A 95 -0.51 -13.19 -6.28
CA VAL A 95 -0.49 -12.46 -5.00
C VAL A 95 0.93 -12.39 -4.46
N VAL A 96 1.34 -11.23 -3.95
CA VAL A 96 2.58 -11.07 -3.18
C VAL A 96 2.25 -10.58 -1.78
N ASP A 97 2.73 -11.28 -0.76
CA ASP A 97 2.69 -10.83 0.63
C ASP A 97 4.05 -10.31 1.07
N LEU A 98 4.07 -9.10 1.61
CA LEU A 98 5.26 -8.39 2.01
C LEU A 98 5.45 -8.47 3.53
N GLY A 99 6.63 -8.93 3.95
CA GLY A 99 6.87 -9.27 5.36
C GLY A 99 6.17 -10.56 5.76
N SER A 100 6.28 -11.60 4.93
CA SER A 100 5.43 -12.79 5.03
C SER A 100 5.65 -13.64 6.29
N GLY A 101 6.75 -13.42 7.03
CA GLY A 101 7.10 -14.21 8.20
C GLY A 101 7.11 -15.71 7.89
N ALA A 102 6.51 -16.51 8.78
CA ALA A 102 6.34 -17.96 8.61
C ALA A 102 5.32 -18.36 7.50
N GLY A 103 4.66 -17.38 6.86
CA GLY A 103 3.92 -17.60 5.62
C GLY A 103 2.41 -17.81 5.75
N ILE A 104 1.78 -17.53 6.90
CA ILE A 104 0.34 -17.76 7.10
C ILE A 104 -0.53 -17.06 6.05
N ASP A 105 -0.31 -15.76 5.80
CA ASP A 105 -1.07 -14.98 4.82
C ASP A 105 -0.83 -15.52 3.40
N VAL A 106 0.40 -15.92 3.07
CA VAL A 106 0.75 -16.57 1.80
C VAL A 106 0.04 -17.91 1.62
N PHE A 107 -0.05 -18.73 2.66
CA PHE A 107 -0.76 -20.00 2.61
C PHE A 107 -2.28 -19.82 2.51
N ILE A 108 -2.84 -18.77 3.12
CA ILE A 108 -4.24 -18.37 2.90
C ILE A 108 -4.42 -17.98 1.42
N ALA A 109 -3.53 -17.16 0.87
CA ALA A 109 -3.58 -16.78 -0.54
C ALA A 109 -3.49 -17.99 -1.47
N ALA A 110 -2.63 -18.97 -1.16
CA ALA A 110 -2.50 -20.20 -1.95
C ALA A 110 -3.86 -20.91 -2.17
N LYS A 111 -4.69 -20.98 -1.13
CA LYS A 111 -6.05 -21.52 -1.22
C LYS A 111 -6.98 -20.64 -2.06
N LEU A 112 -6.88 -19.31 -1.92
CA LEU A 112 -7.76 -18.36 -2.62
C LEU A 112 -7.46 -18.26 -4.12
N VAL A 113 -6.18 -18.27 -4.51
CA VAL A 113 -5.75 -18.20 -5.91
C VAL A 113 -5.96 -19.52 -6.64
N GLY A 114 -6.02 -20.65 -5.93
CA GLY A 114 -6.21 -21.96 -6.53
C GLY A 114 -5.03 -22.43 -7.40
N PRO A 115 -5.19 -23.56 -8.12
CA PRO A 115 -4.09 -24.24 -8.80
C PRO A 115 -3.51 -23.49 -10.01
N THR A 116 -4.23 -22.48 -10.54
CA THR A 116 -3.80 -21.69 -11.70
C THR A 116 -3.21 -20.35 -11.33
N GLY A 117 -3.22 -19.98 -10.04
CA GLY A 117 -2.67 -18.72 -9.57
C GLY A 117 -1.27 -18.86 -8.99
N LYS A 118 -0.83 -17.83 -8.27
CA LYS A 118 0.49 -17.80 -7.63
C LYS A 118 0.44 -17.04 -6.31
N ALA A 119 1.08 -17.55 -5.27
CA ALA A 119 1.24 -16.87 -3.99
C ALA A 119 2.73 -16.76 -3.64
N VAL A 120 3.23 -15.54 -3.49
CA VAL A 120 4.65 -15.28 -3.19
C VAL A 120 4.77 -14.57 -1.85
N GLY A 121 5.58 -15.11 -0.94
CA GLY A 121 5.97 -14.42 0.30
C GLY A 121 7.34 -13.78 0.14
N VAL A 122 7.51 -12.54 0.60
CA VAL A 122 8.81 -11.87 0.69
C VAL A 122 9.09 -11.54 2.15
N ASP A 123 10.23 -12.03 2.66
CA ASP A 123 10.72 -11.69 4.00
C ASP A 123 12.24 -11.51 3.96
N MET A 124 12.80 -10.75 4.90
CA MET A 124 14.25 -10.56 5.01
C MET A 124 14.92 -11.56 5.96
N THR A 125 14.14 -12.26 6.78
CA THR A 125 14.62 -13.07 7.91
C THR A 125 14.74 -14.53 7.51
N ASP A 126 15.97 -15.07 7.55
CA ASP A 126 16.22 -16.48 7.21
C ASP A 126 15.44 -17.45 8.11
N ALA A 127 15.34 -17.18 9.41
CA ALA A 127 14.63 -18.04 10.36
C ALA A 127 13.14 -18.20 10.00
N MET A 128 12.47 -17.11 9.63
CA MET A 128 11.07 -17.13 9.20
C MET A 128 10.88 -17.87 7.88
N LEU A 129 11.76 -17.61 6.91
CA LEU A 129 11.72 -18.28 5.61
C LEU A 129 12.01 -19.77 5.72
N THR A 130 12.87 -20.21 6.64
CA THR A 130 13.09 -21.64 6.92
C THR A 130 11.79 -22.30 7.35
N VAL A 131 11.11 -21.78 8.37
CA VAL A 131 9.82 -22.30 8.85
C VAL A 131 8.78 -22.34 7.72
N ALA A 132 8.69 -21.26 6.94
CA ALA A 132 7.76 -21.18 5.82
C ALA A 132 8.03 -22.25 4.75
N ASN A 133 9.29 -22.46 4.39
CA ASN A 133 9.68 -23.45 3.39
C ASN A 133 9.54 -24.90 3.89
N GLU A 134 9.78 -25.17 5.18
CA GLU A 134 9.58 -26.49 5.79
C GLU A 134 8.09 -26.89 5.83
N ASN A 135 7.20 -25.92 6.01
CA ASN A 135 5.76 -26.15 6.09
C ASN A 135 5.05 -26.12 4.71
N ARG A 136 5.66 -25.50 3.69
CA ARG A 136 5.09 -25.42 2.33
C ARG A 136 4.68 -26.77 1.73
N PRO A 137 5.48 -27.86 1.79
CA PRO A 137 5.07 -29.16 1.23
C PRO A 137 3.82 -29.74 1.88
N GLN A 138 3.62 -29.50 3.19
CA GLN A 138 2.43 -29.96 3.92
C GLN A 138 1.18 -29.22 3.46
N VAL A 139 1.30 -27.90 3.27
CA VAL A 139 0.23 -27.06 2.70
C VAL A 139 -0.09 -27.49 1.27
N ALA A 140 0.91 -27.72 0.43
CA ALA A 140 0.71 -28.18 -0.94
C ALA A 140 0.01 -29.55 -1.00
N ALA A 141 0.38 -30.48 -0.12
CA ALA A 141 -0.29 -31.76 0.00
C ALA A 141 -1.75 -31.63 0.46
N ALA A 142 -2.03 -30.74 1.42
CA ALA A 142 -3.38 -30.47 1.90
C ALA A 142 -4.29 -29.81 0.85
N LEU A 143 -3.72 -28.95 -0.01
CA LEU A 143 -4.44 -28.28 -1.10
C LEU A 143 -4.53 -29.12 -2.39
N GLY A 144 -3.60 -30.06 -2.58
CA GLY A 144 -3.49 -30.88 -3.79
C GLY A 144 -2.72 -30.22 -4.95
N TYR A 145 -2.06 -29.09 -4.70
CA TYR A 145 -1.25 -28.34 -5.66
C TYR A 145 -0.24 -27.44 -4.94
N ASP A 146 0.86 -27.08 -5.62
CA ASP A 146 1.88 -26.17 -5.10
C ASP A 146 1.97 -24.91 -5.97
N VAL A 147 1.53 -23.78 -5.42
CA VAL A 147 1.55 -22.46 -6.05
C VAL A 147 2.33 -21.43 -5.22
N VAL A 148 3.03 -21.90 -4.17
CA VAL A 148 3.66 -21.05 -3.15
C VAL A 148 5.16 -20.92 -3.41
N GLU A 149 5.66 -19.70 -3.32
CA GLU A 149 7.09 -19.41 -3.40
C GLU A 149 7.49 -18.41 -2.31
N PHE A 150 8.53 -18.71 -1.53
CA PHE A 150 9.08 -17.76 -0.56
C PHE A 150 10.41 -17.21 -1.07
N ARG A 151 10.57 -15.89 -1.02
CA ARG A 151 11.76 -15.19 -1.51
C ARG A 151 12.38 -14.35 -0.41
N LYS A 152 13.70 -14.43 -0.29
CA LYS A 152 14.44 -13.50 0.56
C LYS A 152 14.56 -12.15 -0.12
N GLY A 153 14.20 -11.07 0.58
CA GLY A 153 14.30 -9.73 0.04
C GLY A 153 13.95 -8.64 1.05
N TYR A 154 14.22 -7.40 0.66
CA TYR A 154 13.82 -6.21 1.41
C TYR A 154 12.57 -5.58 0.78
N LEU A 155 11.77 -4.89 1.58
CA LEU A 155 10.60 -4.16 1.07
C LEU A 155 10.99 -3.01 0.14
N GLU A 156 12.19 -2.45 0.31
CA GLU A 156 12.72 -1.38 -0.54
C GLU A 156 13.34 -1.89 -1.87
N ALA A 157 13.45 -3.21 -2.02
CA ALA A 157 14.03 -3.88 -3.19
C ALA A 157 13.37 -5.27 -3.36
N ILE A 158 12.11 -5.27 -3.78
CA ILE A 158 11.28 -6.47 -3.81
C ILE A 158 11.78 -7.39 -4.95
N PRO A 159 12.13 -8.66 -4.68
CA PRO A 159 12.69 -9.58 -5.66
C PRO A 159 11.60 -10.17 -6.57
N VAL A 160 10.76 -9.32 -7.15
CA VAL A 160 9.65 -9.66 -8.05
C VAL A 160 9.73 -8.74 -9.27
N ALA A 161 9.44 -9.30 -10.45
CA ALA A 161 9.47 -8.55 -11.70
C ALA A 161 8.42 -7.43 -11.73
N SER A 162 8.68 -6.39 -12.51
CA SER A 162 7.75 -5.28 -12.67
C SER A 162 6.47 -5.73 -13.38
N LYS A 163 5.31 -5.22 -12.96
CA LYS A 163 4.00 -5.45 -13.60
C LYS A 163 3.61 -6.93 -13.75
N THR A 164 3.90 -7.75 -12.75
CA THR A 164 3.54 -9.19 -12.77
C THR A 164 2.53 -9.60 -11.72
N VAL A 165 2.21 -8.72 -10.76
CA VAL A 165 1.40 -9.04 -9.58
C VAL A 165 0.01 -8.41 -9.69
N ASP A 166 -1.05 -9.16 -9.39
CA ASP A 166 -2.42 -8.65 -9.38
C ASP A 166 -2.78 -8.03 -8.02
N VAL A 167 -2.26 -8.62 -6.93
CA VAL A 167 -2.57 -8.23 -5.55
C VAL A 167 -1.32 -8.19 -4.70
N ILE A 168 -1.13 -7.11 -3.94
CA ILE A 168 -0.12 -7.06 -2.88
C ILE A 168 -0.81 -6.95 -1.53
N THR A 169 -0.36 -7.75 -0.56
CA THR A 169 -0.72 -7.59 0.84
C THR A 169 0.51 -7.29 1.69
N SER A 170 0.29 -6.64 2.82
CA SER A 170 1.32 -6.34 3.81
C SER A 170 0.65 -6.19 5.16
N ASN A 171 1.24 -6.78 6.21
CA ASN A 171 0.66 -6.80 7.55
C ASN A 171 1.70 -6.36 8.60
N CYS A 172 1.58 -5.13 9.09
CA CYS A 172 2.43 -4.57 10.16
C CYS A 172 3.94 -4.60 9.89
N VAL A 173 4.37 -4.36 8.65
CA VAL A 173 5.80 -4.33 8.30
C VAL A 173 6.28 -3.04 7.63
N VAL A 174 5.39 -2.19 7.12
CA VAL A 174 5.82 -0.94 6.44
C VAL A 174 6.43 0.02 7.45
N ASN A 175 5.89 0.05 8.67
CA ASN A 175 6.42 0.88 9.75
C ASN A 175 7.88 0.57 10.12
N LEU A 176 8.32 -0.68 9.90
CA LEU A 176 9.67 -1.15 10.19
C LEU A 176 10.69 -0.75 9.12
N SER A 177 10.23 -0.35 7.93
CA SER A 177 11.10 0.08 6.85
C SER A 177 11.77 1.43 7.17
N PRO A 178 13.10 1.55 6.93
CA PRO A 178 13.80 2.82 7.02
C PRO A 178 13.48 3.77 5.85
N ASP A 179 12.97 3.28 4.71
CA ASP A 179 12.64 4.08 3.52
C ASP A 179 11.25 3.71 2.99
N LYS A 180 10.23 4.22 3.68
CA LYS A 180 8.81 3.98 3.36
C LYS A 180 8.41 4.47 1.96
N PRO A 181 8.85 5.66 1.48
CA PRO A 181 8.61 6.06 0.10
C PRO A 181 9.07 5.01 -0.91
N ARG A 182 10.28 4.47 -0.72
CA ARG A 182 10.82 3.43 -1.60
C ARG A 182 10.00 2.13 -1.56
N VAL A 183 9.47 1.75 -0.40
CA VAL A 183 8.56 0.59 -0.29
C VAL A 183 7.32 0.77 -1.17
N PHE A 184 6.68 1.95 -1.11
CA PHE A 184 5.48 2.20 -1.92
C PHE A 184 5.80 2.27 -3.42
N GLU A 185 6.95 2.81 -3.82
CA GLU A 185 7.43 2.78 -5.20
C GLU A 185 7.65 1.34 -5.69
N GLU A 186 8.24 0.47 -4.88
CA GLU A 186 8.44 -0.95 -5.23
C GLU A 186 7.13 -1.73 -5.30
N MET A 187 6.18 -1.46 -4.40
CA MET A 187 4.82 -2.01 -4.50
C MET A 187 4.18 -1.59 -5.82
N TRP A 188 4.26 -0.31 -6.18
CA TRP A 188 3.72 0.19 -7.45
C TRP A 188 4.43 -0.46 -8.65
N ARG A 189 5.75 -0.65 -8.59
CA ARG A 189 6.55 -1.26 -9.66
C ARG A 189 6.10 -2.68 -10.00
N ILE A 190 5.94 -3.55 -9.02
CA ILE A 190 5.64 -4.99 -9.24
C ILE A 190 4.18 -5.23 -9.61
N LEU A 191 3.29 -4.33 -9.23
CA LEU A 191 1.86 -4.44 -9.50
C LEU A 191 1.58 -4.24 -11.00
N LYS A 192 0.73 -5.09 -11.57
CA LYS A 192 0.13 -4.90 -12.89
C LYS A 192 -0.72 -3.64 -12.89
N ASP A 193 -0.94 -3.09 -14.08
CA ASP A 193 -1.92 -2.02 -14.23
C ASP A 193 -3.31 -2.50 -13.77
N HIS A 194 -4.06 -1.65 -13.08
CA HIS A 194 -5.30 -1.96 -12.36
C HIS A 194 -5.20 -3.00 -11.24
N GLY A 195 -4.01 -3.49 -10.91
CA GLY A 195 -3.79 -4.30 -9.72
C GLY A 195 -4.02 -3.50 -8.44
N ARG A 196 -4.14 -4.19 -7.31
CA ARG A 196 -4.49 -3.57 -6.03
C ARG A 196 -3.55 -3.92 -4.88
N ILE A 197 -3.42 -3.00 -3.95
CA ILE A 197 -2.76 -3.21 -2.66
C ILE A 197 -3.80 -3.29 -1.55
N VAL A 198 -3.59 -4.14 -0.56
CA VAL A 198 -4.30 -4.09 0.72
C VAL A 198 -3.30 -4.19 1.85
N ILE A 199 -3.16 -3.11 2.61
CA ILE A 199 -2.16 -2.99 3.67
C ILE A 199 -2.87 -2.85 5.00
N SER A 200 -2.47 -3.67 5.97
CA SER A 200 -2.81 -3.49 7.37
C SER A 200 -1.59 -3.00 8.12
N ASP A 201 -1.66 -1.84 8.76
CA ASP A 201 -0.55 -1.31 9.56
C ASP A 201 -1.05 -0.42 10.70
N ILE A 202 -0.15 -0.10 11.63
CA ILE A 202 -0.41 0.82 12.72
C ILE A 202 -0.20 2.26 12.24
N VAL A 203 -1.14 3.14 12.55
CA VAL A 203 -0.99 4.58 12.36
C VAL A 203 -1.14 5.31 13.68
N SER A 204 -0.45 6.44 13.78
CA SER A 204 -0.61 7.39 14.88
C SER A 204 -1.61 8.48 14.49
N GLU A 205 -2.32 9.06 15.46
CA GLU A 205 -3.15 10.25 15.21
C GLU A 205 -2.30 11.52 15.07
N ARG A 206 -1.13 11.54 15.73
CA ARG A 206 -0.17 12.65 15.71
C ARG A 206 1.23 12.11 15.50
N GLU A 207 2.12 12.95 15.00
CA GLU A 207 3.51 12.56 14.79
C GLU A 207 4.14 12.01 16.08
N VAL A 208 4.75 10.82 15.97
CA VAL A 208 5.41 10.18 17.10
C VAL A 208 6.64 11.01 17.52
N PRO A 209 6.74 11.41 18.79
CA PRO A 209 7.83 12.27 19.27
C PRO A 209 9.19 11.53 19.25
N PRO A 210 10.31 12.27 19.08
CA PRO A 210 11.63 11.66 18.95
C PRO A 210 12.07 10.79 20.13
N HIS A 211 11.64 11.10 21.36
CA HIS A 211 12.03 10.34 22.54
C HIS A 211 11.39 8.94 22.59
N LEU A 212 10.23 8.74 21.95
CA LEU A 212 9.65 7.40 21.81
C LEU A 212 10.40 6.58 20.76
N LYS A 213 10.91 7.22 19.69
CA LYS A 213 11.62 6.55 18.58
C LYS A 213 12.90 5.82 18.99
N VAL A 214 13.49 6.17 20.14
CA VAL A 214 14.69 5.50 20.65
C VAL A 214 14.38 4.21 21.43
N ASN A 215 13.10 3.92 21.73
CA ASN A 215 12.70 2.72 22.46
C ASN A 215 12.68 1.50 21.51
N PRO A 216 13.58 0.51 21.71
CA PRO A 216 13.71 -0.62 20.80
C PRO A 216 12.48 -1.54 20.82
N ARG A 217 11.81 -1.66 21.97
CA ARG A 217 10.60 -2.49 22.10
C ARG A 217 9.44 -1.89 21.32
N LEU A 218 9.20 -0.59 21.46
CA LEU A 218 8.16 0.10 20.70
C LEU A 218 8.46 0.13 19.18
N TRP A 219 9.73 0.01 18.80
CA TRP A 219 10.13 -0.16 17.41
C TRP A 219 9.75 -1.55 16.89
N GLY A 220 10.07 -2.61 17.64
CA GLY A 220 9.68 -3.98 17.32
C GLY A 220 8.16 -4.20 17.28
N GLU A 221 7.40 -3.47 18.08
CA GLU A 221 5.93 -3.47 18.07
C GLU A 221 5.32 -2.60 16.93
N CYS A 222 6.13 -2.12 15.98
CA CYS A 222 5.73 -1.29 14.84
C CYS A 222 5.09 0.06 15.18
N LEU A 223 5.26 0.56 16.42
CA LEU A 223 4.60 1.79 16.88
C LEU A 223 5.39 3.04 16.53
N VAL A 224 6.68 3.07 16.83
CA VAL A 224 7.44 4.34 16.73
C VAL A 224 7.87 4.68 15.31
N GLY A 225 7.81 3.68 14.41
CA GLY A 225 7.92 3.88 12.97
C GLY A 225 6.60 4.29 12.31
N ALA A 226 5.50 4.37 13.06
CA ALA A 226 4.17 4.63 12.51
C ALA A 226 4.05 6.03 11.90
N LEU A 227 3.55 6.07 10.68
CA LEU A 227 3.11 7.30 10.04
C LEU A 227 1.79 7.76 10.66
N THR A 228 1.50 9.05 10.54
CA THR A 228 0.10 9.49 10.67
C THR A 228 -0.72 8.94 9.51
N GLN A 229 -2.04 8.79 9.70
CA GLN A 229 -2.93 8.33 8.63
C GLN A 229 -2.83 9.20 7.37
N GLU A 230 -2.73 10.52 7.54
CA GLU A 230 -2.59 11.48 6.45
C GLU A 230 -1.28 11.29 5.68
N GLN A 231 -0.15 11.15 6.40
CA GLN A 231 1.14 10.86 5.78
C GLN A 231 1.14 9.54 5.02
N PHE A 232 0.48 8.51 5.56
CA PHE A 232 0.37 7.21 4.90
C PHE A 232 -0.34 7.34 3.55
N LEU A 233 -1.53 7.97 3.55
CA LEU A 233 -2.31 8.18 2.33
C LEU A 233 -1.56 9.05 1.31
N ALA A 234 -0.93 10.13 1.77
CA ALA A 234 -0.16 11.03 0.90
C ALA A 234 1.05 10.34 0.25
N LEU A 235 1.73 9.43 0.96
CA LEU A 235 2.86 8.69 0.37
C LEU A 235 2.39 7.64 -0.66
N LEU A 236 1.23 7.01 -0.45
CA LEU A 236 0.62 6.12 -1.43
C LEU A 236 0.19 6.88 -2.69
N GLU A 237 -0.47 8.02 -2.52
CA GLU A 237 -0.86 8.92 -3.62
C GLU A 237 0.37 9.38 -4.40
N ARG A 238 1.43 9.81 -3.71
CA ARG A 238 2.71 10.18 -4.34
C ARG A 238 3.35 9.04 -5.12
N ALA A 239 3.22 7.80 -4.66
CA ALA A 239 3.72 6.62 -5.37
C ALA A 239 2.89 6.28 -6.63
N GLY A 240 1.73 6.92 -6.83
CA GLY A 240 0.88 6.75 -8.00
C GLY A 240 -0.29 5.80 -7.79
N PHE A 241 -0.67 5.52 -6.53
CA PHE A 241 -1.90 4.79 -6.23
C PHE A 241 -3.12 5.71 -6.27
N TYR A 242 -4.25 5.18 -6.75
CA TYR A 242 -5.55 5.87 -6.77
C TYR A 242 -6.62 5.02 -6.07
N GLY A 243 -7.80 5.60 -5.86
CA GLY A 243 -8.91 4.91 -5.22
C GLY A 243 -8.61 4.51 -3.78
N LEU A 244 -7.88 5.37 -3.06
CA LEU A 244 -7.44 5.09 -1.71
C LEU A 244 -8.64 5.03 -0.77
N SER A 245 -8.76 3.93 -0.04
CA SER A 245 -9.90 3.69 0.87
C SER A 245 -9.43 3.02 2.16
N VAL A 246 -9.89 3.54 3.30
CA VAL A 246 -9.73 2.88 4.61
C VAL A 246 -10.88 1.90 4.78
N LEU A 247 -10.59 0.60 4.71
CA LEU A 247 -11.56 -0.49 4.83
C LEU A 247 -11.93 -0.77 6.29
N LYS A 248 -10.96 -0.60 7.20
CA LYS A 248 -11.13 -0.83 8.64
C LYS A 248 -10.23 0.12 9.43
N LYS A 249 -10.72 0.62 10.56
CA LYS A 249 -9.95 1.38 11.54
C LYS A 249 -10.35 0.95 12.95
N THR A 250 -9.39 0.51 13.75
CA THR A 250 -9.62 0.03 15.11
C THR A 250 -8.63 0.69 16.05
N TYR A 251 -9.11 1.22 17.18
CA TYR A 251 -8.22 1.71 18.23
C TYR A 251 -7.35 0.57 18.77
N TRP A 252 -6.05 0.83 18.92
CA TRP A 252 -5.10 -0.14 19.43
C TRP A 252 -4.72 0.17 20.88
N LYS A 253 -3.87 1.19 21.09
CA LYS A 253 -3.43 1.62 22.41
C LYS A 253 -2.98 3.07 22.42
N ASP A 254 -2.80 3.60 23.62
CA ASP A 254 -2.18 4.90 23.86
C ASP A 254 -0.79 4.69 24.45
N VAL A 255 0.18 5.48 24.00
CA VAL A 255 1.53 5.53 24.58
C VAL A 255 1.83 6.98 24.92
N GLU A 256 1.92 7.30 26.21
CA GLU A 256 2.24 8.67 26.70
C GLU A 256 1.31 9.77 26.14
N GLY A 257 0.03 9.47 25.91
CA GLY A 257 -0.94 10.42 25.34
C GLY A 257 -0.95 10.49 23.81
N TYR A 258 -0.28 9.54 23.14
CA TYR A 258 -0.30 9.38 21.69
C TYR A 258 -1.13 8.14 21.33
N PRO A 259 -2.35 8.32 20.77
CA PRO A 259 -3.20 7.19 20.40
C PRO A 259 -2.78 6.59 19.06
N PHE A 260 -2.75 5.26 19.04
CA PHE A 260 -2.43 4.43 17.88
C PHE A 260 -3.66 3.64 17.44
N PHE A 261 -3.77 3.43 16.13
CA PHE A 261 -4.87 2.72 15.48
C PHE A 261 -4.31 1.68 14.53
N SER A 262 -4.92 0.50 14.46
CA SER A 262 -4.73 -0.43 13.35
C SER A 262 -5.68 -0.03 12.22
N ILE A 263 -5.15 0.24 11.03
CA ILE A 263 -5.94 0.49 9.83
C ILE A 263 -5.70 -0.59 8.78
N THR A 264 -6.74 -0.92 8.02
CA THR A 264 -6.63 -1.65 6.76
C THR A 264 -7.00 -0.70 5.64
N LEU A 265 -6.09 -0.48 4.71
CA LEU A 265 -6.28 0.39 3.55
C LEU A 265 -6.20 -0.41 2.25
N ARG A 266 -6.79 0.15 1.20
CA ARG A 266 -6.74 -0.36 -0.16
C ARG A 266 -6.43 0.76 -1.14
N GLY A 267 -5.63 0.45 -2.15
CA GLY A 267 -5.34 1.34 -3.28
C GLY A 267 -5.18 0.54 -4.57
N PHE A 268 -5.27 1.21 -5.71
CA PHE A 268 -5.16 0.61 -7.04
C PHE A 268 -4.05 1.30 -7.82
N LYS A 269 -3.39 0.55 -8.71
CA LYS A 269 -2.41 1.12 -9.64
C LYS A 269 -3.10 1.52 -10.93
N TYR A 270 -2.77 2.72 -11.40
CA TYR A 270 -3.03 3.13 -12.77
C TYR A 270 -1.76 3.72 -13.38
N GLU A 271 -1.31 3.15 -14.48
CA GLU A 271 -0.17 3.65 -15.24
C GLU A 271 -0.64 4.55 -16.39
N LYS A 272 -0.41 5.85 -16.24
CA LYS A 272 -0.80 6.85 -17.24
C LYS A 272 -0.17 6.55 -18.60
N THR A 273 -0.98 6.67 -19.65
CA THR A 273 -0.47 6.52 -21.03
C THR A 273 0.13 7.83 -21.52
N VAL A 274 1.19 7.76 -22.32
CA VAL A 274 1.76 8.97 -22.94
C VAL A 274 0.77 9.49 -23.97
N GLY A 275 -0.06 10.47 -23.57
CA GLY A 275 -1.07 11.06 -24.43
C GLY A 275 -2.49 11.09 -23.85
N CYS A 276 -2.67 11.33 -22.54
CA CYS A 276 -3.97 11.76 -21.99
C CYS A 276 -4.47 12.98 -22.80
N VAL A 277 -5.49 12.73 -23.63
CA VAL A 277 -6.07 13.71 -24.54
C VAL A 277 -7.53 13.93 -24.20
N PHE A 278 -7.94 15.19 -24.28
CA PHE A 278 -9.34 15.58 -24.19
C PHE A 278 -9.97 15.35 -25.57
N LYS A 279 -10.75 14.28 -25.68
CA LYS A 279 -11.52 13.95 -26.89
C LYS A 279 -12.98 14.42 -26.82
N GLY A 280 -13.37 15.13 -25.76
CA GLY A 280 -14.74 15.54 -25.50
C GLY A 280 -15.58 14.56 -24.67
N HIS A 281 -14.96 13.52 -24.09
CA HIS A 281 -15.65 12.66 -23.12
C HIS A 281 -16.06 13.45 -21.87
N ARG A 282 -17.23 13.13 -21.32
CA ARG A 282 -17.70 13.74 -20.07
C ARG A 282 -18.09 12.67 -19.07
N ALA A 283 -17.65 12.82 -17.83
CA ALA A 283 -18.04 11.94 -16.74
C ALA A 283 -19.11 12.63 -15.88
N VAL A 284 -20.16 11.88 -15.53
CA VAL A 284 -21.22 12.31 -14.62
C VAL A 284 -21.15 11.45 -13.37
N TYR A 285 -20.83 12.04 -12.23
CA TYR A 285 -20.84 11.34 -10.94
C TYR A 285 -22.28 11.08 -10.49
N LEU A 286 -22.62 9.81 -10.23
CA LEU A 286 -23.99 9.38 -9.92
C LEU A 286 -24.35 9.51 -8.42
N GLY A 287 -23.36 9.72 -7.55
CA GLY A 287 -23.54 9.78 -6.10
C GLY A 287 -22.96 8.58 -5.35
N PRO A 288 -23.27 8.40 -4.05
CA PRO A 288 -24.35 9.08 -3.31
C PRO A 288 -23.99 10.49 -2.78
N GLY A 289 -22.70 10.86 -2.70
CA GLY A 289 -22.25 12.16 -2.19
C GLY A 289 -22.66 13.34 -3.07
N LYS A 290 -22.52 14.58 -2.58
CA LYS A 290 -22.81 15.79 -3.39
C LYS A 290 -21.76 16.03 -4.49
N ALA A 291 -20.55 15.59 -4.25
CA ALA A 291 -19.46 15.61 -5.20
C ALA A 291 -18.48 14.48 -4.85
N PHE A 292 -17.66 14.13 -5.83
CA PHE A 292 -16.51 13.25 -5.67
C PHE A 292 -15.25 14.02 -6.04
N VAL A 293 -14.18 13.83 -5.28
CA VAL A 293 -12.85 14.39 -5.57
C VAL A 293 -11.88 13.23 -5.64
N ASP A 294 -11.19 13.08 -6.77
CA ASP A 294 -10.15 12.06 -6.91
C ASP A 294 -8.80 12.54 -6.39
N GLU A 295 -7.82 11.63 -6.36
CA GLU A 295 -6.45 11.94 -5.93
C GLU A 295 -5.69 12.86 -6.90
N GLU A 296 -6.26 13.22 -8.05
CA GLU A 296 -5.67 14.19 -8.98
C GLU A 296 -6.29 15.59 -8.83
N GLY A 297 -7.23 15.75 -7.90
CA GLY A 297 -7.91 17.02 -7.63
C GLY A 297 -9.08 17.32 -8.56
N HIS A 298 -9.51 16.37 -9.39
CA HIS A 298 -10.71 16.54 -10.21
C HIS A 298 -11.95 16.55 -9.32
N LEU A 299 -12.72 17.64 -9.37
CA LEU A 299 -14.01 17.76 -8.67
C LEU A 299 -15.15 17.38 -9.61
N PHE A 300 -15.86 16.31 -9.29
CA PHE A 300 -17.04 15.85 -10.01
C PHE A 300 -18.30 16.12 -9.19
N PRO A 301 -19.07 17.20 -9.47
CA PRO A 301 -20.35 17.42 -8.82
C PRO A 301 -21.35 16.33 -9.23
N ARG A 302 -22.23 15.94 -8.29
CA ARG A 302 -23.23 14.90 -8.56
C ARG A 302 -24.20 15.36 -9.64
N ASN A 303 -24.43 14.48 -10.63
CA ASN A 303 -25.31 14.69 -11.79
C ASN A 303 -24.89 15.86 -12.71
N GLU A 304 -23.67 16.36 -12.60
CA GLU A 304 -23.14 17.38 -13.51
C GLU A 304 -22.05 16.77 -14.40
N PRO A 305 -22.13 16.98 -15.73
CA PRO A 305 -21.16 16.45 -16.66
C PRO A 305 -19.85 17.25 -16.66
N TYR A 306 -18.76 16.60 -16.23
CA TYR A 306 -17.40 17.13 -16.16
C TYR A 306 -16.54 16.58 -17.30
N GLU A 307 -15.82 17.43 -18.03
CA GLU A 307 -14.97 16.97 -19.14
C GLU A 307 -13.72 16.25 -18.63
N VAL A 308 -13.40 15.09 -19.21
CA VAL A 308 -12.31 14.22 -18.76
C VAL A 308 -11.45 13.76 -19.92
N CYS A 309 -10.16 13.52 -19.65
CA CYS A 309 -9.27 12.91 -20.63
C CYS A 309 -9.43 11.39 -20.68
N THR A 310 -8.82 10.77 -21.69
CA THR A 310 -8.85 9.31 -21.91
C THR A 310 -8.36 8.50 -20.70
N ASP A 311 -7.33 8.98 -19.99
CA ASP A 311 -6.78 8.28 -18.83
C ASP A 311 -7.76 8.30 -17.64
N THR A 312 -8.39 9.46 -17.39
CA THR A 312 -9.43 9.59 -16.37
C THR A 312 -10.62 8.69 -16.69
N VAL A 313 -11.06 8.61 -17.96
CA VAL A 313 -12.12 7.66 -18.37
C VAL A 313 -11.74 6.23 -18.02
N ALA A 314 -10.51 5.79 -18.34
CA ALA A 314 -10.05 4.44 -18.02
C ALA A 314 -10.05 4.16 -16.50
N LYS A 315 -9.63 5.13 -15.67
CA LYS A 315 -9.73 5.03 -14.20
C LYS A 315 -11.17 4.92 -13.72
N LEU A 316 -12.08 5.75 -14.25
CA LEU A 316 -13.48 5.79 -13.81
C LEU A 316 -14.27 4.52 -14.20
N LEU A 317 -13.88 3.87 -15.29
CA LEU A 317 -14.50 2.61 -15.76
C LEU A 317 -14.01 1.36 -15.01
N THR A 318 -12.91 1.48 -14.25
CA THR A 318 -12.29 0.36 -13.54
C THR A 318 -12.48 0.46 -12.02
N PRO A 319 -12.29 -0.63 -11.26
CA PRO A 319 -12.31 -0.55 -9.81
C PRO A 319 -11.32 0.50 -9.28
N PRO A 320 -11.65 1.22 -8.20
CA PRO A 320 -12.86 1.07 -7.39
C PRO A 320 -14.04 1.94 -7.85
N TYR A 321 -13.89 2.73 -8.92
CA TYR A 321 -14.89 3.70 -9.37
C TYR A 321 -15.94 3.13 -10.31
N GLN A 322 -15.72 1.92 -10.82
CA GLN A 322 -16.64 1.21 -11.69
C GLN A 322 -18.08 1.29 -11.16
N GLY A 323 -18.98 1.86 -11.97
CA GLY A 323 -20.40 2.04 -11.64
C GLY A 323 -20.75 3.32 -10.85
N MET A 324 -19.77 4.12 -10.42
CA MET A 324 -20.00 5.42 -9.77
C MET A 324 -20.22 6.56 -10.78
N PHE A 325 -19.84 6.36 -12.03
CA PHE A 325 -19.87 7.37 -13.09
C PHE A 325 -20.60 6.85 -14.33
N ALA A 326 -21.37 7.73 -14.97
CA ALA A 326 -21.76 7.56 -16.37
C ALA A 326 -20.77 8.32 -17.25
N ILE A 327 -20.22 7.64 -18.28
CA ILE A 327 -19.34 8.25 -19.26
C ILE A 327 -20.16 8.57 -20.51
N LEU A 328 -20.12 9.82 -20.94
CA LEU A 328 -20.75 10.32 -22.15
C LEU A 328 -19.69 10.44 -23.24
N GLU A 329 -19.92 9.76 -24.36
CA GLU A 329 -19.01 9.75 -25.51
C GLU A 329 -19.09 11.09 -26.28
N PRO A 330 -17.98 11.57 -26.86
CA PRO A 330 -18.02 12.65 -27.82
C PRO A 330 -18.88 12.18 -29.01
N ASP A 331 -19.96 12.91 -29.30
CA ASP A 331 -20.95 12.65 -30.36
C ASP A 331 -22.16 11.78 -30.00
N GLU A 332 -22.42 11.47 -28.72
CA GLU A 332 -23.83 11.23 -28.32
C GLU A 332 -24.59 12.56 -28.42
N GLU A 333 -25.08 12.84 -29.64
CA GLU A 333 -26.10 13.84 -29.89
C GLU A 333 -27.13 13.72 -28.78
N ARG A 334 -27.45 14.86 -28.14
CA ARG A 334 -28.68 14.98 -27.38
C ARG A 334 -29.76 14.36 -28.25
N VAL A 335 -30.27 13.19 -27.88
CA VAL A 335 -31.58 12.77 -28.35
C VAL A 335 -32.47 13.85 -27.82
N GLY A 336 -32.70 14.88 -28.65
CA GLY A 336 -33.65 15.90 -28.35
C GLY A 336 -34.92 15.13 -28.07
N TYR A 337 -35.41 15.21 -26.85
CA TYR A 337 -36.79 14.88 -26.59
C TYR A 337 -37.58 15.82 -27.48
N ALA A 338 -37.88 15.39 -28.71
CA ALA A 338 -38.91 15.98 -29.51
C ALA A 338 -40.19 15.66 -28.76
N CYS A 339 -40.57 16.56 -27.85
CA CYS A 339 -41.88 16.59 -27.22
C CYS A 339 -42.96 17.00 -28.23
N CYS A 340 -42.84 16.56 -29.48
CA CYS A 340 -43.79 16.85 -30.54
C CYS A 340 -44.27 15.51 -31.08
N GLY A 341 -45.51 15.16 -30.69
CA GLY A 341 -46.26 14.15 -31.44
C GLY A 341 -46.47 14.63 -32.89
N PRO A 342 -46.87 13.72 -33.80
CA PRO A 342 -47.00 13.99 -35.24
C PRO A 342 -48.00 15.11 -35.61
N GLU A 343 -48.72 15.68 -34.65
CA GLU A 343 -49.71 16.74 -34.84
C GLU A 343 -49.29 18.13 -34.33
N GLY A 344 -48.00 18.34 -33.98
CA GLY A 344 -47.45 19.69 -33.88
C GLY A 344 -47.96 20.57 -32.72
N ALA A 345 -48.44 19.99 -31.62
CA ALA A 345 -48.66 20.73 -30.39
C ALA A 345 -47.47 20.52 -29.42
N CYS A 346 -46.70 21.58 -29.14
CA CYS A 346 -45.80 21.63 -28.00
C CYS A 346 -46.60 21.93 -26.72
N CYS A 347 -46.24 21.27 -25.62
CA CYS A 347 -46.74 21.58 -24.28
C CYS A 347 -46.36 23.00 -23.82
#